data_AF-A0A2E6P224-F1
#
_entry.id   AF-A0A2E6P224-F1
#
_cell.length_a   1.000
_cell.length_b   1.000
_cell.length_c   1.000
_cell.angle_alpha   90.00
_cell.angle_beta   90.00
_cell.angle_gamma   90.00
#
_symmetry.space_group_name_H-M   'P 1'
#
loop_
_entity.id
_entity.type
_entity.pdbx_description
1 polymer ?
#
loop_
_entity_poly.entity_id
_entity_poly.type
_entity_poly.pdbx_seq_one_letter_code
_entity_poly.pdbx_strand_id
1 'polypeptide(L)'
;MKKIILLISAVFGTWVAANADDYRSVYSCELKKEKTMDDVRLHNSKWVTFVNNNVEGSGITSHIITGIMGDVTPGKFSFVDSYPSLQSWAAQQA
;
A
#
# COMPACT_ATOMS: atom_id res chain seq x y z
N MET A 1 -37.05 44.73 19.38
CA MET A 1 -37.23 44.20 18.01
C MET A 1 -35.92 44.36 17.25
N LYS A 2 -35.33 43.25 16.75
CA LYS A 2 -34.48 43.14 15.53
C LYS A 2 -33.29 44.13 15.44
N LYS A 3 -32.01 43.73 15.36
CA LYS A 3 -31.42 42.58 14.65
C LYS A 3 -30.02 42.28 15.24
N ILE A 4 -29.82 41.09 15.79
CA ILE A 4 -28.48 40.50 15.96
C ILE A 4 -28.17 39.85 14.61
N ILE A 5 -27.28 40.46 13.83
CA ILE A 5 -26.80 39.84 12.58
C ILE A 5 -25.61 38.97 12.95
N LEU A 6 -25.86 37.66 12.95
CA LEU A 6 -24.87 36.60 13.07
C LEU A 6 -23.83 36.71 11.95
N LEU A 7 -22.55 36.84 12.31
CA LEU A 7 -21.43 36.49 11.44
C LEU A 7 -21.17 34.99 11.61
N ILE A 8 -21.88 34.17 10.83
CA ILE A 8 -21.52 32.77 10.62
C ILE A 8 -20.32 32.79 9.67
N SER A 9 -19.12 32.87 10.22
CA SER A 9 -17.90 32.55 9.48
C SER A 9 -17.93 31.06 9.17
N ALA A 10 -18.43 30.76 7.97
CA ALA A 10 -18.42 29.46 7.35
C ALA A 10 -16.96 29.00 7.19
N VAL A 11 -16.43 28.32 8.21
CA VAL A 11 -15.28 27.43 8.05
C VAL A 11 -15.82 26.19 7.32
N PHE A 12 -16.12 26.36 6.04
CA PHE A 12 -16.05 25.25 5.09
C PHE A 12 -14.56 24.97 4.91
N GLY A 13 -13.99 24.31 5.92
CA GLY A 13 -12.78 23.52 5.72
C GLY A 13 -13.18 22.48 4.70
N THR A 14 -12.93 22.77 3.43
CA THR A 14 -12.97 21.77 2.39
C THR A 14 -11.98 20.70 2.82
N TRP A 15 -12.51 19.63 3.41
CA TRP A 15 -11.91 18.32 3.35
C TRP A 15 -11.85 17.99 1.85
N VAL A 16 -10.85 18.55 1.19
CA VAL A 16 -10.29 17.92 0.01
C VAL A 16 -9.76 16.62 0.59
N ALA A 17 -10.53 15.54 0.45
CA ALA A 17 -9.96 14.22 0.45
C ALA A 17 -8.95 14.27 -0.70
N ALA A 18 -7.71 14.61 -0.37
CA ALA A 18 -6.60 14.42 -1.28
C ALA A 18 -6.60 12.92 -1.52
N ASN A 19 -7.21 12.50 -2.64
CA ASN A 19 -6.97 11.19 -3.20
C ASN A 19 -5.50 11.27 -3.60
N ALA A 20 -4.61 11.01 -2.66
CA ALA A 20 -3.23 10.74 -2.98
C ALA A 20 -3.31 9.54 -3.91
N ASP A 21 -2.88 9.70 -5.15
CA ASP A 21 -2.78 8.60 -6.10
C ASP A 21 -1.99 7.50 -5.39
N ASP A 22 -2.63 6.34 -5.22
CA ASP A 22 -1.97 5.22 -4.58
C ASP A 22 -0.82 4.78 -5.48
N TYR A 23 0.38 4.67 -4.91
CA TYR A 23 1.51 4.17 -5.68
C TYR A 23 1.53 2.65 -5.59
N ARG A 24 1.71 1.97 -6.72
CA ARG A 24 1.72 0.50 -6.76
C ARG A 24 3.02 0.00 -7.38
N SER A 25 3.66 -0.93 -6.69
CA SER A 25 4.81 -1.67 -7.21
C SER A 25 4.42 -3.11 -7.48
N VAL A 26 4.81 -3.62 -8.65
CA VAL A 26 4.57 -5.01 -9.04
C VAL A 26 5.92 -5.68 -9.24
N TYR A 27 6.13 -6.78 -8.52
CA TYR A 27 7.36 -7.56 -8.59
C TYR A 27 7.04 -8.97 -9.07
N SER A 28 7.49 -9.33 -10.26
CA SER A 28 7.40 -10.70 -10.76
C SER A 28 8.51 -11.55 -10.14
N CYS A 29 8.15 -12.71 -9.60
CA CYS A 29 9.04 -13.55 -8.81
C CYS A 29 8.89 -15.02 -9.21
N GLU A 30 9.93 -15.78 -8.90
CA GLU A 30 9.97 -17.24 -9.01
C GLU A 30 10.48 -17.83 -7.70
N LEU A 31 9.86 -18.92 -7.26
CA LEU A 31 10.29 -19.65 -6.08
C LEU A 31 11.72 -20.15 -6.27
N LYS A 32 12.56 -19.87 -5.28
CA LYS A 32 13.87 -20.51 -5.18
C LYS A 32 13.69 -22.01 -4.89
N LYS A 33 14.70 -22.80 -5.27
CA LYS A 33 14.76 -24.24 -4.97
C LYS A 33 14.49 -24.47 -3.47
N GLU A 34 13.68 -25.50 -3.17
CA GLU A 34 13.27 -25.91 -1.81
C GLU A 34 12.40 -24.89 -1.05
N LYS A 35 11.94 -23.81 -1.69
CA LYS A 35 10.99 -22.86 -1.09
C LYS A 35 9.56 -23.15 -1.51
N THR A 36 8.65 -22.82 -0.61
CA THR A 36 7.20 -22.98 -0.79
C THR A 36 6.51 -21.63 -0.82
N MET A 37 5.26 -21.59 -1.30
CA MET A 37 4.45 -20.37 -1.20
C MET A 37 4.12 -19.99 0.24
N ASP A 38 4.16 -20.94 1.18
CA ASP A 38 3.96 -20.64 2.61
C ASP A 38 5.16 -19.91 3.20
N ASP A 39 6.39 -20.25 2.76
CA ASP A 39 7.59 -19.46 3.09
C ASP A 39 7.47 -18.02 2.58
N VAL A 40 6.97 -17.85 1.34
CA VAL A 40 6.73 -16.54 0.74
C VAL A 40 5.70 -15.75 1.54
N ARG A 41 4.56 -16.34 1.90
CA ARG A 41 3.52 -15.70 2.72
C ARG A 41 4.04 -15.28 4.08
N LEU A 42 4.79 -16.16 4.75
CA LEU A 42 5.38 -15.88 6.05
C LEU A 42 6.37 -14.72 5.96
N HIS A 43 7.24 -14.72 4.95
CA HIS A 43 8.22 -13.66 4.75
C HIS A 43 7.53 -12.32 4.42
N ASN A 44 6.52 -12.33 3.55
CA ASN A 44 5.77 -11.14 3.19
C ASN A 44 5.08 -10.51 4.41
N SER A 45 4.40 -11.32 5.23
CA SER A 45 3.74 -10.84 6.46
C SER A 45 4.72 -10.19 7.43
N LYS A 46 5.91 -10.79 7.61
CA LYS A 46 6.98 -10.22 8.44
C LYS A 46 7.48 -8.89 7.89
N TRP A 47 7.70 -8.80 6.58
CA TRP A 47 8.13 -7.57 5.93
C TRP A 47 7.09 -6.45 6.04
N VAL A 48 5.82 -6.72 5.71
CA VAL A 48 4.72 -5.74 5.84
C VAL A 48 4.60 -5.23 7.28
N THR A 49 4.63 -6.13 8.26
CA THR A 49 4.57 -5.78 9.68
C THR A 49 5.76 -4.91 10.07
N PHE A 50 6.96 -5.28 9.63
CA PHE A 50 8.17 -4.51 9.92
C PHE A 50 8.09 -3.10 9.34
N VAL A 51 7.76 -2.96 8.06
CA VAL A 51 7.68 -1.66 7.39
C VAL A 51 6.63 -0.77 8.06
N ASN A 52 5.42 -1.30 8.31
CA ASN A 52 4.35 -0.53 8.91
C ASN A 52 4.64 -0.06 10.35
N ASN A 53 5.52 -0.77 11.08
CA ASN A 53 5.89 -0.40 12.43
C ASN A 53 7.11 0.53 12.52
N ASN A 54 7.98 0.55 11.51
CA ASN A 54 9.30 1.18 11.61
C ASN A 54 9.56 2.28 10.59
N VAL A 55 8.76 2.39 9.53
CA VAL A 55 8.93 3.42 8.50
C VAL A 55 7.86 4.49 8.70
N GLU A 56 8.29 5.73 8.90
CA GLU A 56 7.38 6.88 9.04
C GLU A 56 6.65 7.14 7.71
N GLY A 57 5.34 7.42 7.79
CA GLY A 57 4.51 7.56 6.59
C GLY A 57 4.25 6.24 5.86
N SER A 58 4.53 5.09 6.50
CA SER A 58 4.09 3.78 6.02
C SER A 58 2.58 3.59 6.21
N GLY A 59 2.09 2.44 5.76
CA GLY A 59 0.67 2.13 5.63
C GLY A 59 0.45 1.19 4.46
N ILE A 60 1.43 0.32 4.20
CA ILE A 60 1.45 -0.53 3.02
C ILE A 60 0.54 -1.73 3.18
N THR A 61 -0.01 -2.15 2.06
CA THR A 61 -0.55 -3.50 1.88
C THR A 61 0.28 -4.24 0.84
N SER A 62 0.39 -5.55 0.98
CA SER A 62 1.06 -6.40 0.01
C SER A 62 0.23 -7.65 -0.25
N HIS A 63 0.02 -7.93 -1.53
CA HIS A 63 -0.73 -9.10 -1.99
C HIS A 63 0.16 -9.99 -2.84
N ILE A 64 0.04 -11.30 -2.62
CA ILE A 64 0.67 -12.31 -3.46
C ILE A 64 -0.36 -12.77 -4.48
N ILE A 65 -0.05 -12.60 -5.75
CA ILE A 65 -0.90 -13.06 -6.86
C ILE A 65 -0.21 -14.19 -7.63
N THR A 66 -1.01 -15.14 -8.08
CA THR A 66 -0.58 -16.23 -8.97
C THR A 66 -1.43 -16.18 -10.22
N GLY A 67 -0.79 -16.27 -11.40
CA GLY A 67 -1.51 -16.27 -12.67
C GLY A 67 -2.37 -17.52 -12.83
N ILE A 68 -3.59 -17.35 -13.32
CA ILE A 68 -4.45 -18.45 -13.82
C ILE A 68 -4.45 -18.55 -15.35
N MET A 69 -3.97 -17.50 -16.03
CA MET A 69 -3.84 -17.38 -17.48
C MET A 69 -2.53 -16.67 -17.80
N GLY A 70 -1.98 -16.89 -19.00
CA GLY A 70 -0.66 -16.38 -19.40
C GLY A 70 0.45 -17.33 -18.94
N ASP A 71 1.51 -16.79 -18.32
CA ASP A 71 2.58 -17.60 -17.76
C ASP A 71 2.15 -18.20 -16.41
N VAL A 72 1.76 -19.47 -16.45
CA VAL A 72 1.30 -20.26 -15.30
C VAL A 72 2.37 -21.26 -14.83
N THR A 73 3.65 -20.98 -15.11
CA THR A 73 4.76 -21.84 -14.67
C THR A 73 4.70 -22.04 -13.15
N PRO A 74 4.70 -23.29 -12.65
CA PRO A 74 4.66 -23.55 -11.22
C PRO A 74 5.79 -22.85 -10.47
N GLY A 75 5.44 -22.16 -9.39
CA GLY A 75 6.39 -21.39 -8.59
C GLY A 75 6.62 -19.96 -9.08
N LYS A 76 6.02 -19.53 -10.19
CA LYS A 76 5.93 -18.09 -10.51
C LYS A 76 4.78 -17.44 -9.77
N PHE A 77 5.04 -16.23 -9.26
CA PHE A 77 4.07 -15.41 -8.56
C PHE A 77 4.43 -13.93 -8.71
N SER A 78 3.60 -13.03 -8.21
CA SER A 78 3.98 -11.63 -8.10
C SER A 78 3.55 -11.03 -6.77
N PHE A 79 4.35 -10.09 -6.27
CA PHE A 79 3.90 -9.17 -5.23
C PHE A 79 3.25 -7.96 -5.88
N VAL A 80 2.13 -7.53 -5.30
CA VAL A 80 1.47 -6.26 -5.59
C VAL A 80 1.46 -5.47 -4.30
N ASP A 81 2.39 -4.54 -4.19
CA ASP A 81 2.57 -3.69 -3.02
C ASP A 81 1.90 -2.35 -3.28
N SER A 82 0.98 -1.95 -2.39
CA SER A 82 0.24 -0.70 -2.48
C SER A 82 0.68 0.25 -1.38
N TYR A 83 0.97 1.47 -1.78
CA TYR A 83 1.52 2.53 -0.94
C TYR A 83 0.54 3.71 -0.95
N PRO A 84 0.28 4.35 0.20
CA PRO A 84 -0.61 5.52 0.26
C PRO A 84 -0.13 6.72 -0.57
N SER A 85 1.15 6.77 -0.93
CA SER A 85 1.74 7.84 -1.75
C SER A 85 3.10 7.43 -2.32
N LEU A 86 3.59 8.20 -3.29
CA LEU A 86 4.95 8.06 -3.82
C LEU A 86 6.01 8.27 -2.73
N GLN A 87 5.77 9.19 -1.78
CA GLN A 87 6.68 9.45 -0.67
C GLN A 87 6.77 8.24 0.28
N SER A 88 5.62 7.59 0.55
CA SER A 88 5.57 6.36 1.35
C SER A 88 6.36 5.22 0.71
N TRP A 89 6.30 5.11 -0.62
CA TRP A 89 7.16 4.19 -1.37
C TRP A 89 8.64 4.56 -1.28
N ALA A 90 8.99 5.83 -1.53
CA ALA A 90 10.37 6.28 -1.52
C ALA A 90 11.06 6.09 -0.16
N ALA A 91 10.32 6.25 0.95
CA ALA A 91 10.81 6.04 2.31
C ALA A 91 11.29 4.61 2.59
N GLN A 92 10.89 3.63 1.77
CA GLN A 92 11.27 2.22 1.91
C GLN A 92 12.47 1.82 1.04
N GLN A 93 12.94 2.73 0.19
CA GLN A 93 14.07 2.49 -0.73
C GLN A 93 15.40 3.03 -0.20
N ALA A 94 15.38 3.70 0.95
CA ALA A 94 16.51 4.40 1.55
C ALA A 94 17.38 3.50 2.45
#